data_AF-A0A7V4GHT4-F1
#
_entry.id   AF-A0A7V4GHT4-F1
#
_cell.length_a   1.000
_cell.length_b   1.000
_cell.length_c   1.000
_cell.angle_alpha   90.00
_cell.angle_beta   90.00
_cell.angle_gamma   90.00
#
_symmetry.space_group_name_H-M   'P 1'
#
loop_
_entity.id
_entity.type
_entity.pdbx_description
1 polymer ?
#
loop_
_entity_poly.entity_id
_entity_poly.type
_entity_poly.pdbx_seq_one_letter_code
_entity_poly.pdbx_strand_id
1 'polypeptide(L)'
;MHRIPRTGSLAAALSLAGFAAGCLEDDLGDEDLAAATDSALSLGAPEVRGVLRLANDCATDAARLDDEAGLRTDAARNIVVHRDGRDGRCGTADDDPFDALAELDAVPQVGDVALQRLLDFAVAHGYLDAPDAPAGTWEGVDFTFHQVAVVLEIANRADVEHLDRVVGLDARAARNIVAARPIADMPALADVAYVGTTALRLLRAHVAVWAPAPPAVEPTPEDPGVTAGTWEGVAFTAAEVRTALEVANHATFQQLNGGATLSALAANSILAARPIDSMDRLAAVAYVGTVAMEKLQRYLPVWIAAGSGGDLTLTPEDKLVLFLNHPGRTAAELDAIRYIGPAQAEAIVAYLRHDRIGSIAELLAVVALADWQLESLLDAAAEWYAAGGR
;
A
#
# COMPACT_ATOMS: atom_id res chain seq x y z
N MET A 1 -42.27 -36.41 -40.34
CA MET A 1 -43.42 -36.81 -39.48
C MET A 1 -43.08 -38.12 -38.80
N HIS A 2 -43.32 -38.20 -37.48
CA HIS A 2 -43.23 -39.35 -36.56
C HIS A 2 -41.82 -39.83 -36.19
N ARG A 3 -41.25 -39.53 -35.00
CA ARG A 3 -41.63 -39.67 -33.56
C ARG A 3 -40.83 -40.82 -32.91
N ILE A 4 -40.01 -40.44 -31.93
CA ILE A 4 -39.18 -41.22 -31.00
C ILE A 4 -40.05 -41.99 -29.97
N PRO A 5 -39.55 -43.06 -29.34
CA PRO A 5 -39.38 -43.10 -27.86
C PRO A 5 -37.99 -43.65 -27.42
N ARG A 6 -37.26 -43.03 -26.46
CA ARG A 6 -37.28 -43.21 -24.98
C ARG A 6 -36.81 -44.62 -24.54
N THR A 7 -36.00 -44.91 -23.51
CA THR A 7 -35.45 -44.23 -22.31
C THR A 7 -34.65 -45.29 -21.50
N GLY A 8 -33.70 -44.85 -20.65
CA GLY A 8 -33.34 -45.49 -19.35
C GLY A 8 -32.14 -46.46 -19.39
N SER A 9 -30.99 -46.19 -18.74
CA SER A 9 -30.65 -46.02 -17.31
C SER A 9 -30.22 -47.31 -16.59
N LEU A 10 -29.01 -47.21 -16.02
CA LEU A 10 -28.52 -47.69 -14.71
C LEU A 10 -27.80 -49.05 -14.52
N ALA A 11 -26.79 -48.93 -13.63
CA ALA A 11 -26.09 -49.90 -12.78
C ALA A 11 -24.91 -50.68 -13.41
N ALA A 12 -23.62 -50.45 -13.04
CA ALA A 12 -22.92 -50.48 -11.74
C ALA A 12 -22.61 -51.90 -11.23
N ALA A 13 -21.32 -52.16 -10.99
CA ALA A 13 -20.67 -53.25 -10.24
C ALA A 13 -19.43 -53.72 -11.03
N LEU A 14 -18.26 -54.10 -10.50
CA LEU A 14 -17.72 -54.25 -9.15
C LEU A 14 -16.35 -54.90 -9.40
N SER A 15 -15.24 -54.34 -8.93
CA SER A 15 -14.02 -55.12 -8.73
C SER A 15 -13.16 -54.47 -7.66
N LEU A 16 -13.45 -54.91 -6.45
CA LEU A 16 -12.64 -54.80 -5.26
C LEU A 16 -11.65 -55.98 -5.28
N ALA A 17 -10.35 -55.71 -5.22
CA ALA A 17 -9.37 -56.67 -4.74
C ALA A 17 -8.18 -55.91 -4.15
N GLY A 18 -8.21 -55.75 -2.82
CA GLY A 18 -7.05 -55.30 -2.06
C GLY A 18 -6.03 -56.43 -1.87
N PHE A 19 -4.77 -56.03 -1.68
CA PHE A 19 -3.81 -56.80 -0.90
C PHE A 19 -3.02 -55.83 -0.01
N ALA A 20 -2.82 -56.27 1.22
CA ALA A 20 -2.47 -55.44 2.36
C ALA A 20 -0.97 -55.28 2.59
N ALA A 21 -0.66 -54.20 3.31
CA ALA A 21 0.35 -54.05 4.35
C ALA A 21 1.83 -54.31 4.00
N GLY A 22 2.53 -53.21 3.70
CA GLY A 22 3.91 -53.00 4.12
C GLY A 22 3.96 -51.70 4.93
N CYS A 23 4.14 -51.80 6.24
CA CYS A 23 4.48 -50.66 7.09
C CYS A 23 5.93 -50.27 6.79
N LEU A 24 6.12 -49.07 6.27
CA LEU A 24 7.40 -48.37 6.34
C LEU A 24 7.07 -47.03 6.98
N GLU A 25 7.42 -46.87 8.27
CA GLU A 25 7.58 -45.56 8.86
C GLU A 25 8.62 -44.81 8.03
N ASP A 26 8.17 -43.75 7.35
CA ASP A 26 9.05 -42.66 6.97
C ASP A 26 8.35 -41.34 7.25
N ASP A 27 9.16 -40.46 7.80
CA ASP A 27 8.92 -39.12 8.30
C ASP A 27 8.33 -38.23 7.18
N LEU A 28 7.01 -38.09 7.14
CA LEU A 28 6.35 -37.09 6.29
C LEU A 28 6.36 -35.74 7.00
N GLY A 29 7.52 -35.09 6.94
CA GLY A 29 7.59 -33.64 7.00
C GLY A 29 6.74 -33.04 5.89
N ASP A 30 5.85 -32.14 6.29
CA ASP A 30 5.64 -30.83 5.68
C ASP A 30 5.76 -30.70 4.14
N GLU A 31 5.11 -31.59 3.39
CA GLU A 31 4.94 -31.46 1.93
C GLU A 31 3.54 -31.95 1.51
N ASP A 32 2.50 -31.14 1.74
CA ASP A 32 1.33 -31.14 0.86
C ASP A 32 0.56 -29.79 0.94
N LEU A 33 1.20 -28.73 0.44
CA LEU A 33 0.56 -27.44 0.15
C LEU A 33 0.82 -27.04 -1.31
N ALA A 34 0.75 -28.02 -2.20
CA ALA A 34 0.87 -27.83 -3.64
C ALA A 34 -0.11 -28.74 -4.40
N ALA A 35 -1.38 -28.73 -4.00
CA ALA A 35 -2.44 -28.94 -4.98
C ALA A 35 -2.53 -27.66 -5.82
N ALA A 36 -1.71 -27.60 -6.87
CA ALA A 36 -1.69 -26.53 -7.85
C ALA A 36 -3.08 -26.38 -8.48
N THR A 37 -3.84 -25.39 -8.01
CA THR A 37 -4.82 -24.71 -8.84
C THR A 37 -4.04 -23.81 -9.81
N ASP A 38 -4.51 -23.75 -11.05
CA ASP A 38 -3.87 -23.17 -12.24
C ASP A 38 -3.82 -21.62 -12.19
N SER A 39 -3.47 -21.04 -11.04
CA SER A 39 -3.10 -19.63 -10.91
C SER A 39 -1.70 -19.48 -11.48
N ALA A 40 -1.55 -18.79 -12.61
CA ALA A 40 -0.24 -18.46 -13.16
C ALA A 40 0.46 -17.38 -12.31
N LEU A 41 -0.29 -16.70 -11.43
CA LEU A 41 0.23 -15.74 -10.46
C LEU A 41 0.89 -16.45 -9.26
N SER A 42 2.22 -16.58 -9.29
CA SER A 42 2.98 -17.06 -8.13
C SER A 42 3.19 -15.90 -7.15
N LEU A 43 2.38 -15.87 -6.09
CA LEU A 43 2.49 -14.90 -4.99
C LEU A 43 3.34 -15.45 -3.85
N GLY A 44 4.13 -14.58 -3.22
CA GLY A 44 4.86 -14.90 -1.98
C GLY A 44 3.93 -14.94 -0.77
N ALA A 45 4.43 -15.46 0.36
CA ALA A 45 3.63 -15.60 1.58
C ALA A 45 3.10 -14.26 2.14
N PRO A 46 3.86 -13.14 2.13
CA PRO A 46 3.34 -11.83 2.51
C PRO A 46 2.22 -11.32 1.60
N GLU A 47 2.36 -11.51 0.29
CA GLU A 47 1.41 -11.08 -0.72
C GLU A 47 0.09 -11.87 -0.60
N VAL A 48 0.18 -13.19 -0.46
CA VAL A 48 -0.98 -14.06 -0.19
C VAL A 48 -1.74 -13.56 1.04
N ARG A 49 -1.02 -13.28 2.13
CA ARG A 49 -1.62 -12.82 3.38
C ARG A 49 -2.31 -11.46 3.22
N GLY A 50 -1.68 -10.52 2.53
CA GLY A 50 -2.24 -9.21 2.26
C GLY A 50 -3.53 -9.28 1.42
N VAL A 51 -3.52 -10.10 0.36
CA VAL A 51 -4.69 -10.33 -0.49
C VAL A 51 -5.85 -10.95 0.28
N LEU A 52 -5.58 -11.98 1.10
CA LEU A 52 -6.63 -12.61 1.92
C LEU A 52 -7.16 -11.68 2.99
N ARG A 53 -6.31 -10.86 3.62
CA ARG A 53 -6.76 -9.83 4.57
C ARG A 53 -7.66 -8.81 3.92
N LEU A 54 -7.32 -8.33 2.72
CA LEU A 54 -8.16 -7.42 1.95
C LEU A 54 -9.51 -8.07 1.62
N ALA A 55 -9.50 -9.30 1.09
CA ALA A 55 -10.71 -10.01 0.71
C ALA A 55 -11.65 -10.22 1.90
N ASN A 56 -11.09 -10.50 3.08
CA ASN A 56 -11.84 -10.73 4.32
C ASN A 56 -12.17 -9.45 5.12
N ASP A 57 -11.77 -8.26 4.67
CA ASP A 57 -12.08 -7.02 5.40
C ASP A 57 -13.54 -6.60 5.17
N CYS A 58 -14.36 -6.59 6.24
CA CYS A 58 -15.73 -6.10 6.21
C CYS A 58 -15.88 -4.64 5.76
N ALA A 59 -14.83 -3.82 5.84
CA ALA A 59 -14.80 -2.46 5.30
C ALA A 59 -14.61 -2.40 3.78
N THR A 60 -14.35 -3.55 3.14
CA THR A 60 -14.18 -3.69 1.70
C THR A 60 -15.47 -4.27 1.11
N ASP A 61 -16.31 -3.39 0.56
CA ASP A 61 -17.54 -3.78 -0.13
C ASP A 61 -17.33 -3.97 -1.64
N ALA A 62 -18.37 -4.41 -2.34
CA ALA A 62 -18.28 -4.71 -3.76
C ALA A 62 -18.02 -3.44 -4.60
N ALA A 63 -18.49 -2.27 -4.15
CA ALA A 63 -18.24 -1.01 -4.85
C ALA A 63 -16.76 -0.63 -4.74
N ARG A 64 -16.17 -0.78 -3.55
CA ARG A 64 -14.75 -0.53 -3.32
C ARG A 64 -13.85 -1.46 -4.13
N LEU A 65 -14.19 -2.74 -4.21
CA LEU A 65 -13.45 -3.69 -5.04
C LEU A 65 -13.57 -3.38 -6.54
N ASP A 66 -14.74 -2.94 -7.02
CA ASP A 66 -14.97 -2.60 -8.42
C ASP A 66 -14.31 -1.26 -8.80
N ASP A 67 -14.64 -0.19 -8.07
CA ASP A 67 -14.28 1.19 -8.41
C ASP A 67 -12.84 1.53 -8.02
N GLU A 68 -12.36 1.06 -6.86
CA GLU A 68 -11.04 1.44 -6.34
C GLU A 68 -9.97 0.37 -6.63
N ALA A 69 -10.26 -0.91 -6.37
CA ALA A 69 -9.36 -2.00 -6.73
C ALA A 69 -9.45 -2.37 -8.21
N GLY A 70 -10.43 -1.81 -8.93
CA GLY A 70 -10.56 -1.99 -10.38
C GLY A 70 -10.98 -3.39 -10.77
N LEU A 71 -11.60 -4.19 -9.89
CA LEU A 71 -12.10 -5.52 -10.27
C LEU A 71 -13.24 -5.38 -11.29
N ARG A 72 -13.65 -6.50 -11.91
CA ARG A 72 -14.93 -6.52 -12.62
C ARG A 72 -16.04 -6.50 -11.58
N THR A 73 -17.10 -5.74 -11.81
CA THR A 73 -18.32 -5.70 -10.97
C THR A 73 -18.79 -7.10 -10.53
N ASP A 74 -18.79 -8.08 -11.45
CA ASP A 74 -19.22 -9.45 -11.15
C ASP A 74 -18.26 -10.15 -10.17
N ALA A 75 -16.94 -9.97 -10.35
CA ALA A 75 -15.93 -10.56 -9.48
C ALA A 75 -15.98 -9.94 -8.08
N ALA A 76 -16.03 -8.61 -8.01
CA ALA A 76 -16.17 -7.86 -6.76
C ALA A 76 -17.40 -8.31 -5.97
N ARG A 77 -18.56 -8.44 -6.65
CA ARG A 77 -19.78 -8.92 -6.03
C ARG A 77 -19.66 -10.38 -5.56
N ASN A 78 -19.07 -11.26 -6.36
CA ASN A 78 -18.96 -12.67 -6.00
C ASN A 78 -18.03 -12.88 -4.80
N ILE A 79 -16.95 -12.11 -4.67
CA ILE A 79 -16.07 -12.12 -3.48
C ILE A 79 -16.86 -11.77 -2.23
N VAL A 80 -17.61 -10.66 -2.25
CA VAL A 80 -18.40 -10.21 -1.10
C VAL A 80 -19.53 -11.18 -0.77
N VAL A 81 -20.21 -11.75 -1.77
CA VAL A 81 -21.27 -12.75 -1.55
C VAL A 81 -20.74 -14.05 -0.95
N HIS A 82 -19.53 -14.46 -1.33
CA HIS A 82 -18.87 -15.61 -0.70
C HIS A 82 -18.59 -15.30 0.76
N ARG A 83 -17.87 -14.19 1.03
CA ARG A 83 -17.50 -13.77 2.38
C ARG A 83 -18.68 -13.56 3.32
N ASP A 84 -19.69 -12.81 2.90
CA ASP A 84 -20.81 -12.33 3.76
C ASP A 84 -21.98 -13.33 3.83
N GLY A 85 -21.83 -14.51 3.25
CA GLY A 85 -22.83 -15.56 3.34
C GLY A 85 -24.21 -15.19 2.76
N ARG A 86 -25.26 -15.75 3.35
CA ARG A 86 -26.62 -15.72 2.82
C ARG A 86 -27.36 -14.44 3.18
N ASP A 87 -27.05 -13.86 4.32
CA ASP A 87 -27.70 -12.65 4.82
C ASP A 87 -27.09 -11.36 4.24
N GLY A 88 -25.89 -11.46 3.64
CA GLY A 88 -25.18 -10.38 2.96
C GLY A 88 -24.62 -9.35 3.93
N ARG A 89 -24.31 -9.75 5.16
CA ARG A 89 -23.75 -8.90 6.20
C ARG A 89 -22.49 -9.52 6.80
N CYS A 90 -21.36 -8.88 6.53
CA CYS A 90 -20.09 -9.22 7.18
C CYS A 90 -20.15 -9.09 8.71
N GLY A 91 -19.47 -9.98 9.41
CA GLY A 91 -19.45 -10.13 10.86
C GLY A 91 -20.59 -10.99 11.43
N THR A 92 -21.25 -11.81 10.61
CA THR A 92 -22.38 -12.66 11.05
C THR A 92 -22.01 -14.15 11.06
N ALA A 93 -22.95 -14.98 11.53
CA ALA A 93 -22.68 -16.39 11.78
C ALA A 93 -22.63 -17.25 10.50
N ASP A 94 -23.13 -16.74 9.38
CA ASP A 94 -23.13 -17.42 8.08
C ASP A 94 -22.05 -16.92 7.11
N ASP A 95 -21.14 -16.07 7.57
CA ASP A 95 -19.95 -15.67 6.83
C ASP A 95 -19.04 -16.86 6.52
N ASP A 96 -18.41 -16.83 5.36
CA ASP A 96 -17.44 -17.82 4.86
C ASP A 96 -16.14 -17.09 4.45
N PRO A 97 -15.28 -16.73 5.42
CA PRO A 97 -14.05 -16.00 5.13
C PRO A 97 -13.06 -16.88 4.34
N PHE A 98 -12.31 -16.27 3.43
CA PHE A 98 -11.31 -16.97 2.64
C PHE A 98 -10.12 -17.42 3.49
N ASP A 99 -9.87 -18.72 3.57
CA ASP A 99 -8.74 -19.29 4.31
C ASP A 99 -7.49 -19.45 3.43
N ALA A 100 -7.67 -19.51 2.11
CA ALA A 100 -6.59 -19.77 1.16
C ALA A 100 -6.74 -18.98 -0.15
N LEU A 101 -5.61 -18.65 -0.79
CA LEU A 101 -5.62 -17.98 -2.10
C LEU A 101 -6.33 -18.83 -3.16
N ALA A 102 -6.19 -20.16 -3.10
CA ALA A 102 -6.86 -21.08 -4.01
C ALA A 102 -8.40 -21.03 -3.89
N GLU A 103 -8.92 -20.75 -2.69
CA GLU A 103 -10.36 -20.57 -2.48
C GLU A 103 -10.85 -19.27 -3.11
N LEU A 104 -10.11 -18.18 -2.90
CA LEU A 104 -10.40 -16.89 -3.51
C LEU A 104 -10.31 -16.95 -5.05
N ASP A 105 -9.32 -17.65 -5.60
CA ASP A 105 -9.16 -17.88 -7.04
C ASP A 105 -10.30 -18.71 -7.63
N ALA A 106 -10.90 -19.62 -6.84
CA ALA A 106 -12.03 -20.43 -7.28
C ALA A 106 -13.35 -19.64 -7.38
N VAL A 107 -13.41 -18.41 -6.86
CA VAL A 107 -14.61 -17.56 -6.95
C VAL A 107 -14.88 -17.22 -8.42
N PRO A 108 -16.13 -17.37 -8.91
CA PRO A 108 -16.43 -17.08 -10.31
C PRO A 108 -16.02 -15.67 -10.73
N GLN A 109 -15.30 -15.56 -11.85
CA GLN A 109 -14.73 -14.31 -12.40
C GLN A 109 -13.51 -13.77 -11.63
N VAL A 110 -13.05 -14.45 -10.58
CA VAL A 110 -11.71 -14.26 -10.03
C VAL A 110 -10.74 -15.13 -10.82
N GLY A 111 -9.56 -14.59 -11.06
CA GLY A 111 -8.47 -15.20 -11.82
C GLY A 111 -7.26 -14.28 -11.74
N ASP A 112 -6.15 -14.64 -12.40
CA ASP A 112 -4.86 -13.95 -12.27
C ASP A 112 -4.93 -12.41 -12.31
N VAL A 113 -5.70 -11.84 -13.24
CA VAL A 113 -5.85 -10.36 -13.37
C VAL A 113 -6.57 -9.76 -12.16
N ALA A 114 -7.57 -10.46 -11.61
CA ALA A 114 -8.27 -10.01 -10.42
C ALA A 114 -7.38 -10.15 -9.17
N LEU A 115 -6.64 -11.26 -9.05
CA LEU A 115 -5.70 -11.47 -7.95
C LEU A 115 -4.57 -10.43 -7.95
N GLN A 116 -4.03 -10.08 -9.13
CA GLN A 116 -3.04 -9.02 -9.25
C GLN A 116 -3.61 -7.66 -8.81
N ARG A 117 -4.84 -7.33 -9.20
CA ARG A 117 -5.52 -6.09 -8.78
C ARG A 117 -5.79 -6.05 -7.28
N LEU A 118 -6.20 -7.16 -6.69
CA LEU A 118 -6.35 -7.29 -5.24
C LEU A 118 -5.01 -7.12 -4.53
N LEU A 119 -3.92 -7.67 -5.08
CA LEU A 119 -2.58 -7.48 -4.53
C LEU A 119 -2.14 -6.02 -4.62
N ASP A 120 -2.28 -5.39 -5.78
CA ASP A 120 -1.93 -3.99 -5.98
C ASP A 120 -2.71 -3.10 -5.01
N PHE A 121 -3.99 -3.39 -4.80
CA PHE A 121 -4.84 -2.69 -3.84
C PHE A 121 -4.42 -2.98 -2.40
N ALA A 122 -4.10 -4.22 -2.06
CA ALA A 122 -3.62 -4.63 -0.75
C ALA A 122 -2.31 -3.92 -0.38
N VAL A 123 -1.38 -3.79 -1.33
CA VAL A 123 -0.14 -3.02 -1.18
C VAL A 123 -0.43 -1.55 -0.97
N ALA A 124 -1.25 -0.94 -1.83
CA ALA A 124 -1.57 0.48 -1.77
C ALA A 124 -2.26 0.89 -0.47
N HIS A 125 -2.92 -0.04 0.22
CA HIS A 125 -3.67 0.21 1.45
C HIS A 125 -3.05 -0.45 2.69
N GLY A 126 -1.79 -0.90 2.62
CA GLY A 126 -1.03 -1.35 3.80
C GLY A 126 -1.44 -2.71 4.36
N TYR A 127 -2.14 -3.55 3.59
CA TYR A 127 -2.56 -4.89 4.04
C TYR A 127 -1.38 -5.86 4.20
N LEU A 128 -0.23 -5.57 3.59
CA LEU A 128 1.01 -6.35 3.74
C LEU A 128 1.74 -6.07 5.05
N ASP A 129 1.63 -4.84 5.59
CA ASP A 129 2.41 -4.39 6.75
C ASP A 129 1.67 -4.52 8.08
N ALA A 130 0.38 -4.88 8.05
CA ALA A 130 -0.36 -5.08 9.28
C ALA A 130 0.20 -6.28 10.08
N PRO A 131 0.44 -6.16 11.40
CA PRO A 131 0.72 -7.33 12.24
C PRO A 131 -0.44 -8.33 12.17
N ASP A 132 -0.21 -9.59 12.54
CA ASP A 132 -1.22 -10.68 12.58
C ASP A 132 -2.30 -10.47 13.66
N ALA A 133 -2.72 -9.23 13.87
CA ALA A 133 -3.74 -8.80 14.79
C ALA A 133 -5.12 -9.26 14.30
N PRO A 134 -5.78 -10.23 14.95
CA PRO A 134 -7.08 -10.71 14.50
C PRO A 134 -8.13 -9.60 14.59
N ALA A 135 -9.10 -9.58 13.66
CA ALA A 135 -10.36 -8.87 13.91
C ALA A 135 -11.11 -9.53 15.08
N GLY A 136 -11.91 -8.76 15.80
CA GLY A 136 -12.66 -9.31 16.93
C GLY A 136 -13.38 -8.25 17.76
N THR A 137 -14.02 -8.73 18.83
CA THR A 137 -14.80 -7.88 19.75
C THR A 137 -14.17 -7.89 21.13
N TRP A 138 -13.84 -6.70 21.66
CA TRP A 138 -13.32 -6.51 23.02
C TRP A 138 -14.17 -5.50 23.77
N GLU A 139 -14.59 -5.83 24.99
CA GLU A 139 -15.50 -5.01 25.81
C GLU A 139 -16.80 -4.59 25.07
N GLY A 140 -17.29 -5.41 24.13
CA GLY A 140 -18.46 -5.11 23.30
C GLY A 140 -18.20 -4.04 22.23
N VAL A 141 -16.96 -3.88 21.80
CA VAL A 141 -16.53 -3.01 20.70
C VAL A 141 -15.86 -3.86 19.64
N ASP A 142 -16.39 -3.83 18.42
CA ASP A 142 -15.84 -4.57 17.27
C ASP A 142 -14.67 -3.81 16.64
N PHE A 143 -13.59 -4.51 16.32
CA PHE A 143 -12.44 -3.97 15.62
C PHE A 143 -12.14 -4.81 14.38
N THR A 144 -11.83 -4.14 13.27
CA THR A 144 -11.21 -4.77 12.11
C THR A 144 -9.73 -5.04 12.36
N PHE A 145 -9.10 -5.90 11.54
CA PHE A 145 -7.66 -6.18 11.60
C PHE A 145 -6.82 -4.89 11.60
N HIS A 146 -7.11 -3.96 10.67
CA HIS A 146 -6.44 -2.66 10.58
C HIS A 146 -6.66 -1.81 11.84
N GLN A 147 -7.90 -1.76 12.35
CA GLN A 147 -8.18 -1.00 13.56
C GLN A 147 -7.43 -1.55 14.77
N VAL A 148 -7.28 -2.86 14.90
CA VAL A 148 -6.47 -3.45 15.97
C VAL A 148 -5.02 -3.03 15.86
N ALA A 149 -4.42 -3.14 14.67
CA ALA A 149 -3.04 -2.75 14.44
C ALA A 149 -2.79 -1.29 14.82
N VAL A 150 -3.63 -0.37 14.32
CA VAL A 150 -3.50 1.06 14.60
C VAL A 150 -3.78 1.38 16.07
N VAL A 151 -4.73 0.71 16.71
CA VAL A 151 -5.03 0.94 18.14
C VAL A 151 -3.88 0.48 19.01
N LEU A 152 -3.25 -0.66 18.72
CA LEU A 152 -2.06 -1.10 19.43
C LEU A 152 -0.88 -0.17 19.17
N GLU A 153 -0.78 0.40 17.99
CA GLU A 153 0.20 1.44 17.70
C GLU A 153 -0.03 2.70 18.53
N ILE A 154 -1.26 3.25 18.54
CA ILE A 154 -1.64 4.40 19.37
C ILE A 154 -1.32 4.10 20.84
N ALA A 155 -1.73 2.92 21.32
CA ALA A 155 -1.54 2.50 22.71
C ALA A 155 -0.06 2.37 23.09
N ASN A 156 0.82 2.02 22.16
CA ASN A 156 2.26 1.90 22.38
C ASN A 156 3.06 3.18 22.12
N ARG A 157 2.57 4.10 21.27
CA ARG A 157 3.35 5.27 20.81
C ARG A 157 2.85 6.63 21.27
N ALA A 158 1.54 6.83 21.45
CA ALA A 158 1.00 8.13 21.83
C ALA A 158 1.50 8.54 23.24
N ASP A 159 1.75 9.82 23.51
CA ASP A 159 2.05 10.24 24.88
C ASP A 159 0.77 10.31 25.74
N VAL A 160 0.93 10.54 27.05
CA VAL A 160 -0.20 10.65 27.99
C VAL A 160 -1.13 11.80 27.62
N GLU A 161 -0.60 12.91 27.12
CA GLU A 161 -1.39 14.10 26.78
C GLU A 161 -2.24 13.86 25.54
N HIS A 162 -1.69 13.20 24.53
CA HIS A 162 -2.42 12.78 23.34
C HIS A 162 -3.54 11.81 23.70
N LEU A 163 -3.26 10.80 24.53
CA LEU A 163 -4.28 9.85 24.97
C LEU A 163 -5.40 10.51 25.82
N ASP A 164 -5.05 11.41 26.73
CA ASP A 164 -6.01 12.08 27.63
C ASP A 164 -6.83 13.17 26.90
N ARG A 165 -6.18 14.03 26.11
CA ARG A 165 -6.81 15.24 25.55
C ARG A 165 -7.23 15.10 24.09
N VAL A 166 -6.46 14.38 23.28
CA VAL A 166 -6.74 14.25 21.84
C VAL A 166 -7.67 13.08 21.59
N VAL A 167 -7.34 11.89 22.11
CA VAL A 167 -8.23 10.72 22.07
C VAL A 167 -9.41 10.90 23.04
N GLY A 168 -9.23 11.66 24.12
CA GLY A 168 -10.26 11.93 25.10
C GLY A 168 -10.44 10.84 26.15
N LEU A 169 -9.41 10.03 26.41
CA LEU A 169 -9.47 8.97 27.42
C LEU A 169 -9.52 9.56 28.84
N ASP A 170 -10.05 8.80 29.81
CA ASP A 170 -9.89 9.16 31.22
C ASP A 170 -8.39 9.24 31.57
N ALA A 171 -7.96 10.31 32.24
CA ALA A 171 -6.56 10.54 32.57
C ALA A 171 -5.89 9.36 33.34
N ARG A 172 -6.67 8.54 34.07
CA ARG A 172 -6.16 7.30 34.70
C ARG A 172 -5.92 6.21 33.66
N ALA A 173 -6.84 6.02 32.72
CA ALA A 173 -6.69 5.09 31.62
C ALA A 173 -5.48 5.46 30.74
N ALA A 174 -5.33 6.74 30.36
CA ALA A 174 -4.19 7.23 29.59
C ALA A 174 -2.85 6.96 30.29
N ARG A 175 -2.74 7.28 31.58
CA ARG A 175 -1.52 6.99 32.37
C ARG A 175 -1.24 5.50 32.51
N ASN A 176 -2.28 4.68 32.73
CA ASN A 176 -2.13 3.25 32.89
C ASN A 176 -1.73 2.55 31.57
N ILE A 177 -2.25 3.00 30.43
CA ILE A 177 -1.85 2.51 29.10
C ILE A 177 -0.36 2.78 28.89
N VAL A 178 0.13 4.00 29.15
CA VAL A 178 1.56 4.33 29.00
C VAL A 178 2.43 3.52 29.96
N ALA A 179 1.97 3.31 31.20
CA ALA A 179 2.70 2.51 32.19
C ALA A 179 2.71 1.01 31.88
N ALA A 180 1.72 0.50 31.15
CA ALA A 180 1.60 -0.91 30.77
C ALA A 180 2.40 -1.28 29.51
N ARG A 181 3.09 -0.32 28.89
CA ARG A 181 3.89 -0.57 27.68
C ARG A 181 5.05 -1.52 27.94
N PRO A 182 5.39 -2.41 26.98
CA PRO A 182 4.71 -2.61 25.70
C PRO A 182 3.42 -3.43 25.82
N ILE A 183 2.38 -3.01 25.09
CA ILE A 183 1.09 -3.71 25.00
C ILE A 183 1.12 -4.59 23.75
N ALA A 184 1.05 -5.91 23.96
CA ALA A 184 1.26 -6.90 22.91
C ALA A 184 0.03 -7.12 22.01
N ASP A 185 -1.17 -7.08 22.60
CA ASP A 185 -2.42 -7.42 21.91
C ASP A 185 -3.64 -6.72 22.54
N MET A 186 -4.81 -6.89 21.91
CA MET A 186 -6.05 -6.26 22.38
C MET A 186 -6.54 -6.79 23.73
N PRO A 187 -6.45 -8.10 24.06
CA PRO A 187 -6.68 -8.56 25.42
C PRO A 187 -5.81 -7.83 26.46
N ALA A 188 -4.51 -7.70 26.22
CA ALA A 188 -3.60 -6.97 27.12
C ALA A 188 -3.98 -5.49 27.24
N LEU A 189 -4.44 -4.86 26.16
CA LEU A 189 -4.95 -3.48 26.20
C LEU A 189 -6.25 -3.35 27.00
N ALA A 190 -7.19 -4.28 26.81
CA ALA A 190 -8.49 -4.29 27.49
C ALA A 190 -8.35 -4.54 29.00
N ASP A 191 -7.36 -5.34 29.40
CA ASP A 191 -7.06 -5.64 30.81
C ASP A 191 -6.41 -4.46 31.57
N VAL A 192 -5.94 -3.42 30.86
CA VAL A 192 -5.36 -2.24 31.52
C VAL A 192 -6.43 -1.57 32.39
N ALA A 193 -6.11 -1.35 33.67
CA ALA A 193 -7.03 -0.74 34.61
C ALA A 193 -7.57 0.61 34.07
N TYR A 194 -8.90 0.77 34.13
CA TYR A 194 -9.67 1.91 33.59
C TYR A 194 -9.79 1.96 32.06
N VAL A 195 -9.24 0.99 31.33
CA VAL A 195 -9.62 0.72 29.94
C VAL A 195 -10.86 -0.17 29.95
N GLY A 196 -11.87 0.22 29.18
CA GLY A 196 -13.15 -0.48 29.07
C GLY A 196 -13.87 -0.02 27.80
N THR A 197 -15.13 -0.40 27.63
CA THR A 197 -15.91 -0.14 26.39
C THR A 197 -15.78 1.29 25.86
N THR A 198 -15.89 2.31 26.73
CA THR A 198 -15.80 3.72 26.30
C THR A 198 -14.41 4.08 25.79
N ALA A 199 -13.35 3.63 26.48
CA ALA A 199 -11.97 3.88 26.06
C ALA A 199 -11.66 3.21 24.72
N LEU A 200 -12.10 1.96 24.53
CA LEU A 200 -11.94 1.22 23.29
C LEU A 200 -12.73 1.84 22.12
N ARG A 201 -13.93 2.39 22.36
CA ARG A 201 -14.67 3.15 21.32
C ARG A 201 -13.95 4.43 20.91
N LEU A 202 -13.37 5.15 21.86
CA LEU A 202 -12.62 6.38 21.58
C LEU A 202 -11.33 6.07 20.80
N LEU A 203 -10.58 5.04 21.21
CA LEU A 203 -9.41 4.56 20.48
C LEU A 203 -9.76 4.13 19.04
N ARG A 204 -10.86 3.37 18.88
CA ARG A 204 -11.37 2.96 17.55
C ARG A 204 -11.73 4.16 16.68
N ALA A 205 -12.40 5.17 17.24
CA ALA A 205 -12.78 6.37 16.52
C ALA A 205 -11.55 7.21 16.11
N HIS A 206 -10.48 7.14 16.90
CA HIS A 206 -9.22 7.86 16.63
C HIS A 206 -8.38 7.23 15.52
N VAL A 207 -8.63 5.96 15.15
CA VAL A 207 -7.89 5.24 14.09
C VAL A 207 -7.83 6.05 12.79
N ALA A 208 -8.93 6.68 12.37
CA ALA A 208 -8.99 7.41 11.10
C ALA A 208 -8.18 8.72 11.08
N VAL A 209 -7.77 9.21 12.26
CA VAL A 209 -7.12 10.53 12.43
C VAL A 209 -5.73 10.40 13.05
N TRP A 210 -5.31 9.18 13.39
CA TRP A 210 -3.97 8.91 13.87
C TRP A 210 -2.98 9.00 12.71
N ALA A 211 -2.34 10.16 12.60
CA ALA A 211 -1.05 10.29 11.94
C ALA A 211 0.02 10.04 13.02
N PRO A 212 0.79 8.94 12.97
CA PRO A 212 1.86 8.74 13.92
C PRO A 212 2.79 9.95 13.86
N ALA A 213 3.16 10.49 15.03
CA ALA A 213 4.20 11.50 15.08
C ALA A 213 5.44 10.93 14.38
N PRO A 214 6.10 11.67 13.47
CA PRO A 214 7.38 11.22 12.92
C PRO A 214 8.27 10.90 14.12
N PRO A 215 8.93 9.73 14.13
CA PRO A 215 9.65 9.26 15.30
C PRO A 215 10.57 10.39 15.79
N ALA A 216 10.45 10.74 17.07
CA ALA A 216 11.45 11.57 17.71
C ALA A 216 12.79 10.86 17.49
N VAL A 217 13.67 11.47 16.69
CA VAL A 217 15.01 10.94 16.41
C VAL A 217 15.83 11.10 17.70
N GLU A 218 15.61 10.21 18.66
CA GLU A 218 16.62 9.90 19.66
C GLU A 218 17.59 8.92 19.01
N PRO A 219 18.90 9.25 18.92
CA PRO A 219 19.88 8.32 18.40
C PRO A 219 19.98 7.14 19.37
N THR A 220 19.42 6.00 18.99
CA THR A 220 19.54 4.72 19.70
C THR A 220 20.26 3.69 18.81
N PRO A 221 20.97 2.72 19.43
CA PRO A 221 22.13 2.08 18.85
C PRO A 221 21.76 1.00 17.82
N GLU A 222 22.53 0.99 16.72
CA GLU A 222 22.81 -0.09 15.77
C GLU A 222 21.91 -1.35 15.81
N ASP A 223 21.10 -1.49 14.76
CA ASP A 223 20.45 -2.74 14.35
C ASP A 223 21.51 -3.73 13.80
N PRO A 224 21.68 -4.94 14.36
CA PRO A 224 22.77 -5.83 13.99
C PRO A 224 22.47 -6.51 12.65
N GLY A 225 22.81 -5.85 11.55
CA GLY A 225 22.73 -6.44 10.21
C GLY A 225 22.92 -5.48 9.04
N VAL A 226 22.68 -4.18 9.25
CA VAL A 226 22.85 -3.15 8.21
C VAL A 226 23.99 -2.24 8.60
N THR A 227 25.20 -2.53 8.11
CA THR A 227 26.37 -1.68 8.33
C THR A 227 26.33 -0.44 7.46
N ALA A 228 26.64 0.72 8.06
CA ALA A 228 26.97 1.93 7.31
C ALA A 228 28.12 1.67 6.32
N GLY A 229 28.16 2.44 5.23
CA GLY A 229 29.14 2.23 4.18
C GLY A 229 29.20 3.35 3.17
N THR A 230 30.01 3.16 2.12
CA THR A 230 30.16 4.14 1.03
C THR A 230 29.96 3.42 -0.29
N TRP A 231 29.00 3.90 -1.09
CA TRP A 231 28.67 3.36 -2.41
C TRP A 231 28.76 4.47 -3.44
N GLU A 232 29.46 4.21 -4.54
CA GLU A 232 29.72 5.21 -5.58
C GLU A 232 30.35 6.52 -5.05
N GLY A 233 31.09 6.47 -3.93
CA GLY A 233 31.69 7.63 -3.28
C GLY A 233 30.76 8.43 -2.35
N VAL A 234 29.51 7.98 -2.16
CA VAL A 234 28.52 8.60 -1.27
C VAL A 234 28.40 7.78 0.01
N ALA A 235 28.53 8.43 1.17
CA ALA A 235 28.48 7.77 2.47
C ALA A 235 27.04 7.68 2.98
N PHE A 236 26.60 6.49 3.40
CA PHE A 236 25.30 6.26 4.02
C PHE A 236 25.49 5.69 5.43
N THR A 237 24.74 6.23 6.38
CA THR A 237 24.55 5.64 7.71
C THR A 237 23.71 4.35 7.62
N ALA A 238 23.76 3.51 8.66
CA ALA A 238 22.95 2.29 8.72
C ALA A 238 21.45 2.54 8.49
N ALA A 239 20.92 3.63 9.07
CA ALA A 239 19.53 4.03 8.90
C ALA A 239 19.24 4.47 7.45
N GLU A 240 20.13 5.26 6.85
CA GLU A 240 19.98 5.70 5.46
C GLU A 240 20.08 4.54 4.47
N VAL A 241 20.91 3.52 4.74
CA VAL A 241 20.99 2.31 3.90
C VAL A 241 19.63 1.61 3.85
N ARG A 242 18.99 1.43 5.01
CA ARG A 242 17.66 0.82 5.07
C ARG A 242 16.64 1.63 4.27
N THR A 243 16.58 2.94 4.48
CA THR A 243 15.67 3.82 3.75
C THR A 243 15.97 3.87 2.26
N ALA A 244 17.24 3.85 1.84
CA ALA A 244 17.61 3.84 0.43
C ALA A 244 17.14 2.56 -0.27
N LEU A 245 17.22 1.41 0.39
CA LEU A 245 16.68 0.15 -0.12
C LEU A 245 15.14 0.14 -0.14
N GLU A 246 14.49 0.75 0.85
CA GLU A 246 13.04 0.96 0.83
C GLU A 246 12.62 1.83 -0.37
N VAL A 247 13.26 2.98 -0.58
CA VAL A 247 13.03 3.84 -1.76
C VAL A 247 13.28 3.05 -3.05
N ALA A 248 14.39 2.33 -3.15
CA ALA A 248 14.75 1.60 -4.36
C ALA A 248 13.72 0.51 -4.72
N ASN A 249 13.11 -0.15 -3.73
CA ASN A 249 12.13 -1.21 -3.95
C ASN A 249 10.68 -0.75 -4.03
N HIS A 250 10.33 0.39 -3.42
CA HIS A 250 8.93 0.80 -3.27
C HIS A 250 8.60 2.13 -3.95
N ALA A 251 9.57 3.00 -4.23
CA ALA A 251 9.27 4.27 -4.90
C ALA A 251 8.74 4.03 -6.32
N THR A 252 7.72 4.78 -6.72
CA THR A 252 7.24 4.75 -8.10
C THR A 252 8.26 5.35 -9.06
N PHE A 253 8.07 5.14 -10.36
CA PHE A 253 8.85 5.86 -11.38
C PHE A 253 8.82 7.38 -11.14
N GLN A 254 7.67 7.94 -10.78
CA GLN A 254 7.48 9.36 -10.56
C GLN A 254 8.19 9.85 -9.28
N GLN A 255 8.19 9.05 -8.21
CA GLN A 255 8.92 9.36 -6.99
C GLN A 255 10.44 9.28 -7.21
N LEU A 256 10.92 8.34 -8.03
CA LEU A 256 12.34 8.25 -8.37
C LEU A 256 12.78 9.35 -9.35
N ASN A 257 12.03 9.58 -10.43
CA ASN A 257 12.40 10.51 -11.48
C ASN A 257 12.10 11.97 -11.14
N GLY A 258 10.93 12.23 -10.55
CA GLY A 258 10.47 13.56 -10.15
C GLY A 258 10.92 13.89 -8.74
N GLY A 259 10.50 13.10 -7.75
CA GLY A 259 10.78 13.35 -6.32
C GLY A 259 12.28 13.33 -5.98
N ALA A 260 12.94 12.20 -6.25
CA ALA A 260 14.39 12.06 -6.06
C ALA A 260 15.18 12.72 -7.20
N THR A 261 14.52 13.26 -8.23
CA THR A 261 15.16 13.91 -9.40
C THR A 261 16.12 13.00 -10.17
N LEU A 262 15.97 11.67 -10.10
CA LEU A 262 16.81 10.73 -10.83
C LEU A 262 16.56 10.83 -12.35
N SER A 263 17.56 10.48 -13.15
CA SER A 263 17.34 10.39 -14.60
C SER A 263 16.29 9.32 -14.90
N ALA A 264 15.54 9.48 -16.00
CA ALA A 264 14.52 8.49 -16.39
C ALA A 264 15.15 7.11 -16.64
N LEU A 265 16.40 7.09 -17.09
CA LEU A 265 17.18 5.86 -17.30
C LEU A 265 17.53 5.19 -15.97
N ALA A 266 17.96 5.96 -14.96
CA ALA A 266 18.26 5.41 -13.63
C ALA A 266 16.98 4.92 -12.93
N ALA A 267 15.88 5.70 -12.97
CA ALA A 267 14.61 5.31 -12.39
C ALA A 267 14.04 4.03 -13.02
N ASN A 268 14.04 3.93 -14.35
CA ASN A 268 13.59 2.70 -15.05
C ASN A 268 14.50 1.51 -14.77
N SER A 269 15.82 1.72 -14.67
CA SER A 269 16.76 0.63 -14.40
C SER A 269 16.62 0.11 -12.97
N ILE A 270 16.37 1.00 -11.98
CA ILE A 270 16.07 0.61 -10.60
C ILE A 270 14.77 -0.21 -10.55
N LEU A 271 13.71 0.24 -11.22
CA LEU A 271 12.43 -0.48 -11.29
C LEU A 271 12.59 -1.88 -11.91
N ALA A 272 13.33 -1.98 -13.01
CA ALA A 272 13.58 -3.23 -13.70
C ALA A 272 14.49 -4.20 -12.92
N ALA A 273 15.33 -3.68 -12.02
CA ALA A 273 16.27 -4.47 -11.23
C ALA A 273 15.66 -5.02 -9.93
N ARG A 274 14.41 -4.68 -9.61
CA ARG A 274 13.72 -5.17 -8.41
C ARG A 274 13.55 -6.69 -8.43
N PRO A 275 13.66 -7.35 -7.26
CA PRO A 275 14.00 -6.78 -5.95
C PRO A 275 15.50 -6.47 -5.81
N ILE A 276 15.80 -5.40 -5.06
CA ILE A 276 17.17 -4.95 -4.74
C ILE A 276 17.41 -5.19 -3.25
N ASP A 277 18.20 -6.20 -2.93
CA ASP A 277 18.43 -6.73 -1.58
C ASP A 277 19.60 -6.08 -0.83
N SER A 278 20.41 -5.27 -1.51
CA SER A 278 21.65 -4.73 -0.97
C SER A 278 22.08 -3.45 -1.71
N MET A 279 22.85 -2.60 -1.02
CA MET A 279 23.39 -1.38 -1.62
C MET A 279 24.43 -1.68 -2.70
N ASP A 280 25.14 -2.81 -2.61
CA ASP A 280 26.04 -3.27 -3.68
C ASP A 280 25.26 -3.61 -4.95
N ARG A 281 24.09 -4.25 -4.82
CA ARG A 281 23.18 -4.52 -5.93
C ARG A 281 22.57 -3.24 -6.48
N LEU A 282 22.20 -2.28 -5.62
CA LEU A 282 21.71 -0.97 -6.04
C LEU A 282 22.75 -0.19 -6.83
N ALA A 283 24.01 -0.16 -6.37
CA ALA A 283 25.12 0.48 -7.06
C ALA A 283 25.46 -0.18 -8.40
N ALA A 284 25.24 -1.49 -8.51
CA ALA A 284 25.44 -2.23 -9.76
C ALA A 284 24.35 -1.99 -10.81
N VAL A 285 23.22 -1.34 -10.46
CA VAL A 285 22.14 -1.05 -11.41
C VAL A 285 22.64 -0.07 -12.48
N ALA A 286 22.33 -0.39 -13.75
CA ALA A 286 22.69 0.48 -14.86
C ALA A 286 22.20 1.93 -14.62
N TYR A 287 23.09 2.90 -14.90
CA TYR A 287 22.83 4.33 -14.71
C TYR A 287 22.70 4.80 -13.24
N VAL A 288 22.91 3.92 -12.25
CA VAL A 288 23.03 4.30 -10.84
C VAL A 288 24.50 4.47 -10.48
N GLY A 289 25.02 5.69 -10.68
CA GLY A 289 26.37 6.09 -10.26
C GLY A 289 26.33 7.13 -9.13
N THR A 290 27.46 7.79 -8.85
CA THR A 290 27.62 8.78 -7.77
C THR A 290 26.48 9.81 -7.70
N VAL A 291 26.13 10.42 -8.84
CA VAL A 291 25.07 11.46 -8.90
C VAL A 291 23.69 10.90 -8.54
N ALA A 292 23.41 9.65 -8.92
CA ALA A 292 22.14 9.00 -8.57
C ALA A 292 22.10 8.67 -7.06
N MET A 293 23.23 8.22 -6.49
CA MET A 293 23.35 7.95 -5.06
C MET A 293 23.22 9.23 -4.20
N GLU A 294 23.83 10.35 -4.61
CA GLU A 294 23.68 11.64 -3.93
C GLU A 294 22.22 12.13 -3.94
N LYS A 295 21.53 11.94 -5.07
CA LYS A 295 20.12 12.30 -5.24
C LYS A 295 19.20 11.43 -4.40
N LEU A 296 19.44 10.12 -4.38
CA LEU A 296 18.74 9.19 -3.50
C LEU A 296 18.94 9.57 -2.03
N GLN A 297 20.18 9.82 -1.61
CA GLN A 297 20.49 10.25 -0.24
C GLN A 297 19.73 11.52 0.16
N ARG A 298 19.71 12.53 -0.73
CA ARG A 298 18.96 13.78 -0.50
C ARG A 298 17.45 13.56 -0.41
N TYR A 299 16.93 12.52 -1.06
CA TYR A 299 15.51 12.19 -1.07
C TYR A 299 15.06 11.40 0.16
N LEU A 300 15.97 10.72 0.88
CA LEU A 300 15.61 9.88 2.04
C LEU A 300 14.79 10.62 3.11
N PRO A 301 15.12 11.87 3.52
CA PRO A 301 14.30 12.59 4.50
C PRO A 301 12.89 12.91 3.99
N VAL A 302 12.75 13.15 2.68
CA VAL A 302 11.45 13.41 2.03
C VAL A 302 10.61 12.14 2.02
N TRP A 303 11.22 11.00 1.69
CA TRP A 303 10.59 9.69 1.74
C TRP A 303 10.11 9.33 3.15
N ILE A 304 10.95 9.56 4.17
CA ILE A 304 10.60 9.32 5.58
C ILE A 304 9.42 10.21 6.01
N ALA A 305 9.44 11.49 5.64
CA ALA A 305 8.37 12.44 5.99
C ALA A 305 7.03 12.10 5.32
N ALA A 306 7.05 11.44 4.16
CA ALA A 306 5.86 11.01 3.44
C ALA A 306 5.22 9.72 4.01
N GLY A 307 5.91 9.00 4.89
CA GLY A 307 5.54 7.64 5.28
C GLY A 307 5.87 6.65 4.16
N SER A 308 6.41 5.49 4.51
CA SER A 308 6.85 4.46 3.56
C SER A 308 5.71 4.10 2.59
N GLY A 309 5.76 4.60 1.35
CA GLY A 309 4.73 4.34 0.33
C GLY A 309 3.46 5.21 0.38
N GLY A 310 3.42 6.29 1.16
CA GLY A 310 2.27 7.20 1.20
C GLY A 310 1.94 7.80 -0.17
N ASP A 311 0.67 7.69 -0.58
CA ASP A 311 0.09 8.50 -1.66
C ASP A 311 0.32 9.97 -1.29
N LEU A 312 1.27 10.60 -1.97
CA LEU A 312 1.49 12.02 -1.81
C LEU A 312 0.20 12.68 -2.29
N THR A 313 -0.60 13.23 -1.37
CA THR A 313 -1.49 14.33 -1.74
C THR A 313 -0.56 15.43 -2.25
N LEU A 314 -0.29 15.39 -3.56
CA LEU A 314 0.64 16.28 -4.22
C LEU A 314 0.24 17.68 -3.81
N THR A 315 1.19 18.44 -3.27
CA THR A 315 0.91 19.84 -2.96
C THR A 315 0.50 20.54 -4.27
N PRO A 316 -0.24 21.66 -4.21
CA PRO A 316 -0.55 22.42 -5.42
C PRO A 316 0.71 22.72 -6.26
N GLU A 317 1.85 22.93 -5.60
CA GLU A 317 3.14 23.17 -6.26
C GLU A 317 3.66 21.91 -6.98
N ASP A 318 3.59 20.75 -6.33
CA ASP A 318 4.00 19.47 -6.95
C ASP A 318 3.11 19.14 -8.16
N LYS A 319 1.80 19.39 -8.04
CA LYS A 319 0.85 19.23 -9.14
C LYS A 319 1.20 20.15 -10.31
N LEU A 320 1.55 21.41 -10.03
CA LEU A 320 1.95 22.34 -11.07
C LEU A 320 3.23 21.90 -11.78
N VAL A 321 4.25 21.49 -11.02
CA VAL A 321 5.50 20.98 -11.57
C VAL A 321 5.24 19.79 -12.50
N LEU A 322 4.39 18.84 -12.10
CA LEU A 322 4.07 17.67 -12.92
C LEU A 322 3.20 18.02 -14.13
N PHE A 323 2.20 18.89 -13.95
CA PHE A 323 1.35 19.39 -15.01
C PHE A 323 2.17 20.03 -16.14
N LEU A 324 3.15 20.87 -15.79
CA LEU A 324 4.03 21.52 -16.76
C LEU A 324 4.96 20.51 -17.44
N ASN A 325 5.50 19.56 -16.68
CA ASN A 325 6.43 18.56 -17.20
C ASN A 325 5.76 17.39 -17.96
N HIS A 326 4.44 17.36 -18.10
CA HIS A 326 3.75 16.26 -18.79
C HIS A 326 4.25 16.09 -20.25
N PRO A 327 4.59 14.85 -20.69
CA PRO A 327 5.05 14.59 -22.04
C PRO A 327 3.93 14.91 -23.05
N GLY A 328 4.14 15.94 -23.85
CA GLY A 328 3.14 16.44 -24.80
C GLY A 328 2.54 17.81 -24.45
N ARG A 329 2.96 18.42 -23.34
CA ARG A 329 2.56 19.80 -23.01
C ARG A 329 2.92 20.75 -24.15
N THR A 330 1.93 21.41 -24.74
CA THR A 330 2.15 22.34 -25.87
C THR A 330 1.94 23.80 -25.47
N ALA A 331 2.53 24.72 -26.24
CA ALA A 331 2.34 26.14 -25.99
C ALA A 331 0.88 26.56 -26.19
N ALA A 332 0.16 25.93 -27.12
CA ALA A 332 -1.27 26.18 -27.34
C ALA A 332 -2.13 25.76 -26.15
N GLU A 333 -1.77 24.66 -25.47
CA GLU A 333 -2.46 24.24 -24.23
C GLU A 333 -2.22 25.22 -23.08
N LEU A 334 -0.98 25.68 -22.92
CA LEU A 334 -0.66 26.66 -21.87
C LEU A 334 -1.28 28.03 -22.14
N ASP A 335 -1.32 28.47 -23.40
CA ASP A 335 -1.98 29.73 -23.83
C ASP A 335 -3.50 29.70 -23.65
N ALA A 336 -4.11 28.50 -23.63
CA ALA A 336 -5.53 28.35 -23.33
C ALA A 336 -5.84 28.51 -21.84
N ILE A 337 -4.84 28.46 -20.96
CA ILE A 337 -5.01 28.69 -19.53
C ILE A 337 -5.29 30.18 -19.33
N ARG A 338 -6.31 30.46 -18.52
CA ARG A 338 -6.71 31.84 -18.21
C ARG A 338 -5.47 32.62 -17.79
N TYR A 339 -5.30 33.80 -18.36
CA TYR A 339 -4.25 34.75 -17.98
C TYR A 339 -2.82 34.39 -18.38
N ILE A 340 -2.59 33.25 -19.03
CA ILE A 340 -1.30 32.90 -19.61
C ILE A 340 -1.27 33.36 -21.06
N GLY A 341 -0.35 34.26 -21.39
CA GLY A 341 -0.21 34.76 -22.75
C GLY A 341 0.67 33.87 -23.62
N PRO A 342 0.63 34.04 -24.96
CA PRO A 342 1.31 33.15 -25.90
C PRO A 342 2.83 33.18 -25.73
N ALA A 343 3.40 34.35 -25.41
CA ALA A 343 4.83 34.49 -25.16
C ALA A 343 5.29 33.74 -23.88
N GLN A 344 4.44 33.69 -22.85
CA GLN A 344 4.75 32.99 -21.60
C GLN A 344 4.65 31.47 -21.81
N ALA A 345 3.61 31.02 -22.50
CA ALA A 345 3.45 29.63 -22.89
C ALA A 345 4.62 29.11 -23.76
N GLU A 346 5.05 29.90 -24.75
CA GLU A 346 6.21 29.57 -25.58
C GLU A 346 7.51 29.51 -24.77
N ALA A 347 7.73 30.45 -23.84
CA ALA A 347 8.92 30.45 -22.98
C ALA A 347 9.00 29.19 -22.09
N ILE A 348 7.89 28.82 -21.46
CA ILE A 348 7.80 27.60 -20.64
C ILE A 348 8.11 26.36 -21.50
N VAL A 349 7.45 26.20 -22.65
CA VAL A 349 7.66 25.03 -23.52
C VAL A 349 9.06 25.01 -24.13
N ALA A 350 9.63 26.15 -24.46
CA ALA A 350 11.01 26.25 -24.96
C ALA A 350 12.01 25.76 -23.89
N TYR A 351 11.82 26.15 -22.63
CA TYR A 351 12.62 25.63 -21.53
C TYR A 351 12.44 24.12 -21.37
N LEU A 352 11.19 23.63 -21.43
CA LEU A 352 10.86 22.21 -21.29
C LEU A 352 11.42 21.28 -22.39
N ARG A 353 11.88 21.85 -23.53
CA ARG A 353 12.60 21.08 -24.56
C ARG A 353 14.03 20.73 -24.16
N HIS A 354 14.59 21.49 -23.23
CA HIS A 354 15.98 21.39 -22.81
C HIS A 354 16.11 20.83 -21.39
N ASP A 355 15.20 21.19 -20.49
CA ASP A 355 15.25 20.78 -19.09
C ASP A 355 13.85 20.59 -18.50
N ARG A 356 13.76 20.12 -17.25
CA ARG A 356 12.51 19.98 -16.50
C ARG A 356 12.43 21.06 -15.43
N ILE A 357 11.24 21.61 -15.21
CA ILE A 357 11.01 22.56 -14.11
C ILE A 357 10.92 21.75 -12.82
N GLY A 358 11.79 22.01 -11.85
CA GLY A 358 11.82 21.31 -10.56
C GLY A 358 11.11 22.06 -9.43
N SER A 359 10.78 23.35 -9.61
CA SER A 359 10.12 24.16 -8.57
C SER A 359 9.40 25.39 -9.14
N ILE A 360 8.54 26.00 -8.33
CA ILE A 360 7.94 27.32 -8.65
C ILE A 360 9.01 28.40 -8.76
N ALA A 361 10.03 28.40 -7.91
CA ALA A 361 11.11 29.37 -7.97
C ALA A 361 11.85 29.31 -9.32
N GLU A 362 12.05 28.10 -9.84
CA GLU A 362 12.62 27.90 -11.17
C GLU A 362 11.68 28.33 -12.29
N LEU A 363 10.39 28.00 -12.21
CA LEU A 363 9.39 28.49 -13.16
C LEU A 363 9.39 30.03 -13.25
N LEU A 364 9.44 30.71 -12.11
CA LEU A 364 9.48 32.18 -12.04
C LEU A 364 10.80 32.77 -12.56
N ALA A 365 11.89 31.99 -12.53
CA ALA A 365 13.16 32.36 -13.15
C ALA A 365 13.13 32.17 -14.68
N VAL A 366 12.39 31.16 -15.17
CA VAL A 366 12.20 30.89 -16.61
C VAL A 366 11.31 31.94 -17.26
N VAL A 367 10.21 32.29 -16.59
CA VAL A 367 9.22 33.23 -17.10
C VAL A 367 8.71 34.13 -15.98
N ALA A 368 8.74 35.44 -16.21
CA ALA A 368 8.13 36.38 -15.29
C ALA A 368 6.61 36.21 -15.31
N LEU A 369 6.07 35.64 -14.24
CA LEU A 369 4.64 35.50 -13.98
C LEU A 369 4.27 36.41 -12.82
N ALA A 370 3.13 37.10 -12.95
CA ALA A 370 2.51 37.74 -11.80
C ALA A 370 1.77 36.69 -10.95
N ASP A 371 1.53 37.00 -9.67
CA ASP A 371 0.93 36.06 -8.70
C ASP A 371 -0.39 35.44 -9.21
N TRP A 372 -1.27 36.23 -9.81
CA TRP A 372 -2.54 35.75 -10.38
C TRP A 372 -2.37 34.82 -11.59
N GLN A 373 -1.26 34.94 -12.33
CA GLN A 373 -0.93 34.02 -13.44
C GLN A 373 -0.43 32.68 -12.88
N LEU A 374 0.37 32.72 -11.81
CA LEU A 374 0.81 31.53 -11.10
C LEU A 374 -0.38 30.78 -10.47
N GLU A 375 -1.32 31.50 -9.83
CA GLU A 375 -2.56 30.92 -9.32
C GLU A 375 -3.37 30.24 -10.43
N SER A 376 -3.48 30.86 -11.61
CA SER A 376 -4.22 30.26 -12.74
C SER A 376 -3.57 28.98 -13.26
N LEU A 377 -2.23 28.88 -13.19
CA LEU A 377 -1.50 27.65 -13.51
C LEU A 377 -1.69 26.57 -12.45
N LEU A 378 -1.70 26.94 -11.16
CA LEU A 378 -1.98 26.03 -10.05
C LEU A 378 -3.39 25.44 -10.16
N ASP A 379 -4.38 26.26 -10.48
CA ASP A 379 -5.76 25.82 -10.71
C ASP A 379 -5.86 24.88 -11.91
N ALA A 380 -5.24 25.24 -13.04
CA ALA A 380 -5.22 24.38 -14.23
C ALA A 380 -4.54 23.03 -13.96
N ALA A 381 -3.47 23.02 -13.15
CA ALA A 381 -2.83 21.79 -12.71
C ALA A 381 -3.77 20.95 -11.83
N ALA A 382 -4.48 21.57 -10.88
CA ALA A 382 -5.44 20.88 -10.05
C ALA A 382 -6.59 20.26 -10.87
N GLU A 383 -7.12 20.98 -11.86
CA GLU A 383 -8.16 20.50 -12.77
C GLU A 383 -7.66 19.34 -13.64
N TRP A 384 -6.45 19.44 -14.19
CA TRP A 384 -5.84 18.37 -14.98
C TRP A 384 -5.69 17.08 -14.17
N TYR A 385 -5.27 17.19 -12.91
CA TYR A 385 -5.19 16.06 -11.98
C TYR A 385 -6.58 15.49 -11.65
N ALA A 386 -7.57 16.34 -11.38
CA ALA A 386 -8.94 15.91 -11.10
C ALA A 386 -9.58 15.18 -12.31
N ALA A 387 -9.14 15.50 -13.53
CA ALA A 387 -9.56 14.83 -14.76
C ALA A 387 -8.81 13.49 -15.03
N GLY A 388 -7.98 13.02 -14.09
CA GLY A 388 -7.23 11.77 -14.24
C GLY A 388 -5.93 11.91 -15.04
N GLY A 389 -5.43 13.13 -15.25
CA GLY A 389 -4.08 13.35 -15.73
C GLY A 389 -3.07 12.75 -14.76
N ARG A 390 -2.37 11.69 -15.19
CA ARG A 390 -1.28 11.03 -14.45
C ARG A 390 -0.01 11.08 -15.27
#